data_AF-W1DMX4-F1
#
_entry.id   AF-W1DMX4-F1
#
_cell.length_a   1.000
_cell.length_b   1.000
_cell.length_c   1.000
_cell.angle_alpha   90.00
_cell.angle_beta   90.00
_cell.angle_gamma   90.00
#
_symmetry.space_group_name_H-M   'P 1'
#
loop_
_entity.id
_entity.type
_entity.pdbx_description
1 polymer ?
#
loop_
_entity_poly.entity_id
_entity_poly.type
_entity_poly.pdbx_seq_one_letter_code
_entity_poly.pdbx_strand_id
1 'polypeptide(L)'
;MAQRNQALYSYEKTVRSAFKEVNDSLDAISRYGEQLTELQEQETVAQETLRIAQNRYRNGYSSYLDVLDAQRTLFSTQLSVVQVKNNLLLAQIDLYRALGGGWSDSSGS
;
A
#
# COMPACT_ATOMS: atom_id res chain seq x y z
N MET A 1 -0.78 -15.49 44.99
CA MET A 1 -1.76 -15.80 43.93
C MET A 1 -2.05 -14.60 43.02
N ALA A 2 -2.31 -13.39 43.54
CA ALA A 2 -2.57 -12.20 42.71
C ALA A 2 -1.48 -11.87 41.68
N GLN A 3 -0.19 -11.90 42.06
CA GLN A 3 0.93 -11.64 41.14
C GLN A 3 1.07 -12.67 40.02
N ARG A 4 0.78 -13.95 40.31
CA ARG A 4 0.83 -15.03 39.31
C ARG A 4 -0.31 -14.90 38.29
N ASN A 5 -1.52 -14.59 38.76
CA ASN A 5 -2.65 -14.34 37.87
C ASN A 5 -2.39 -13.09 37.02
N GLN A 6 -1.83 -12.03 37.61
CA GLN A 6 -1.45 -10.82 36.87
C GLN A 6 -0.43 -11.13 35.76
N ALA A 7 0.62 -11.90 36.06
CA ALA A 7 1.63 -12.29 35.09
C ALA A 7 1.03 -13.15 33.95
N LEU A 8 0.11 -14.06 34.28
CA LEU A 8 -0.60 -14.87 33.27
C LEU A 8 -1.46 -13.98 32.34
N TYR A 9 -2.23 -13.05 32.90
CA TYR A 9 -3.03 -12.12 32.09
C TYR A 9 -2.16 -11.22 31.20
N SER A 10 -1.03 -10.74 31.71
CA SER A 10 -0.08 -9.97 30.91
C SER A 10 0.49 -10.79 29.75
N TYR A 11 0.87 -12.04 29.99
CA TYR A 11 1.34 -12.94 28.94
C TYR A 11 0.27 -13.19 27.86
N GLU A 12 -0.95 -13.57 28.27
CA GLU A 12 -2.05 -13.81 27.32
C GLU A 12 -2.36 -12.57 26.48
N LYS A 13 -2.33 -11.38 27.09
CA LYS A 13 -2.52 -10.11 26.39
C LYS A 13 -1.43 -9.88 25.36
N THR A 14 -0.15 -10.04 25.73
CA THR A 14 0.99 -9.85 24.80
C THR A 14 0.89 -10.80 23.61
N VAL A 15 0.60 -12.08 23.85
CA VAL A 15 0.44 -13.07 22.78
C VAL A 15 -0.70 -12.69 21.85
N ARG A 16 -1.88 -12.35 22.38
CA ARG A 16 -3.04 -11.93 21.56
C ARG A 16 -2.74 -10.67 20.75
N SER A 17 -2.03 -9.70 21.34
CA SER A 17 -1.60 -8.49 20.63
C SER A 17 -0.66 -8.82 19.47
N ALA A 18 0.34 -9.67 19.68
CA ALA A 18 1.26 -10.08 18.63
C ALA A 18 0.54 -10.78 17.46
N PHE A 19 -0.40 -11.70 17.75
CA PHE A 19 -1.21 -12.34 16.72
C PHE A 19 -2.06 -11.33 15.93
N LYS A 20 -2.62 -10.33 16.61
CA LYS A 20 -3.38 -9.27 15.96
C LYS A 20 -2.49 -8.43 15.03
N GLU A 21 -1.33 -8.00 15.49
CA GLU A 21 -0.40 -7.17 14.69
C GLU A 21 0.08 -7.88 13.42
N VAL A 22 0.36 -9.19 13.51
CA VAL A 22 0.71 -10.00 12.33
C VAL A 22 -0.47 -10.08 11.35
N ASN A 23 -1.68 -10.35 11.85
CA ASN A 23 -2.86 -10.45 11.01
C ASN A 23 -3.18 -9.12 10.32
N ASP A 24 -3.18 -8.01 11.08
CA ASP A 24 -3.41 -6.67 10.55
C ASP A 24 -2.39 -6.32 9.43
N SER A 25 -1.13 -6.72 9.59
CA SER A 25 -0.08 -6.48 8.59
C SER A 25 -0.26 -7.34 7.33
N LEU A 26 -0.63 -8.61 7.47
CA LEU A 26 -0.93 -9.50 6.34
C LEU A 26 -2.13 -9.02 5.53
N ASP A 27 -3.20 -8.60 6.22
CA ASP A 27 -4.39 -8.04 5.59
C ASP A 27 -4.04 -6.75 4.82
N ALA A 28 -3.20 -5.88 5.40
CA ALA A 28 -2.73 -4.67 4.74
C ALA A 28 -1.93 -4.99 3.47
N ILE A 29 -1.00 -5.96 3.52
CA ILE A 29 -0.23 -6.41 2.35
C ILE A 29 -1.15 -6.90 1.24
N SER A 30 -2.13 -7.76 1.56
CA SER A 30 -3.08 -8.28 0.57
C SER A 30 -3.85 -7.15 -0.10
N ARG A 31 -4.45 -6.26 0.71
CA ARG A 31 -5.27 -5.14 0.20
C ARG A 31 -4.47 -4.15 -0.63
N TYR A 32 -3.26 -3.78 -0.19
CA TYR A 32 -2.41 -2.87 -0.98
C TYR A 32 -1.90 -3.54 -2.26
N GLY A 33 -1.68 -4.85 -2.26
CA GLY A 33 -1.33 -5.60 -3.48
C GLY A 33 -2.46 -5.60 -4.52
N GLU A 34 -3.69 -5.83 -4.07
CA GLU A 34 -4.89 -5.74 -4.92
C GLU A 34 -5.07 -4.32 -5.47
N GLN A 35 -5.04 -3.32 -4.58
CA GLN A 35 -5.17 -1.91 -4.96
C GLN A 35 -4.07 -1.46 -5.94
N LEU A 36 -2.84 -1.95 -5.77
CA LEU A 36 -1.74 -1.65 -6.67
C LEU A 36 -2.03 -2.18 -8.09
N THR A 37 -2.54 -3.40 -8.18
CA THR A 37 -2.88 -4.04 -9.46
C THR A 37 -3.95 -3.23 -10.18
N GLU A 38 -5.02 -2.86 -9.49
CA GLU A 38 -6.10 -2.03 -10.05
C GLU A 38 -5.61 -0.66 -10.54
N LEU A 39 -4.73 0.00 -9.77
CA LEU A 39 -4.18 1.30 -10.14
C LEU A 39 -3.23 1.20 -11.35
N GLN A 40 -2.50 0.10 -11.52
CA GLN A 40 -1.66 -0.13 -12.69
C GLN A 40 -2.49 -0.37 -13.96
N GLU A 41 -3.63 -1.06 -13.84
CA GLU A 41 -4.59 -1.16 -14.93
C GLU A 41 -5.18 0.21 -15.28
N GLN A 42 -5.56 1.00 -14.28
CA GLN A 42 -6.04 2.36 -14.47
C GLN A 42 -4.99 3.26 -15.13
N GLU A 43 -3.71 3.12 -14.77
CA GLU A 43 -2.61 3.85 -15.39
C GLU A 43 -2.53 3.53 -16.89
N THR A 44 -2.64 2.26 -17.25
CA THR A 44 -2.63 1.81 -18.65
C THR A 44 -3.78 2.44 -19.46
N VAL A 45 -4.99 2.48 -18.87
CA VAL A 45 -6.16 3.12 -19.49
C VAL A 45 -5.97 4.64 -19.63
N ALA A 46 -5.39 5.29 -18.62
CA ALA A 46 -5.12 6.73 -18.65
C ALA A 46 -4.05 7.09 -19.71
N GLN A 47 -3.02 6.26 -19.89
CA GLN A 47 -2.03 6.41 -20.95
C GLN A 47 -2.69 6.33 -22.34
N GLU A 48 -3.56 5.34 -22.55
CA GLU A 48 -4.28 5.20 -23.81
C GLU A 48 -5.24 6.36 -24.08
N THR A 49 -5.92 6.85 -23.03
CA THR A 49 -6.78 8.04 -23.11
C THR A 49 -5.99 9.27 -23.55
N LEU A 50 -4.81 9.48 -22.97
CA LEU A 50 -3.91 10.56 -23.37
C LEU A 50 -3.49 10.42 -24.84
N ARG A 51 -3.13 9.22 -25.28
CA ARG A 51 -2.76 8.96 -26.68
C ARG A 51 -3.90 9.31 -27.63
N ILE A 52 -5.13 8.93 -27.30
CA ILE A 52 -6.33 9.26 -28.10
C ILE A 52 -6.58 10.77 -28.13
N ALA A 53 -6.50 11.46 -26.98
CA ALA A 53 -6.69 12.91 -26.89
C ALA A 53 -5.65 13.66 -27.73
N GLN A 54 -4.37 13.25 -27.67
CA GLN A 54 -3.31 13.83 -28.50
C GLN A 54 -3.58 13.64 -29.99
N ASN A 55 -4.06 12.47 -30.40
CA ASN A 55 -4.41 12.21 -31.80
C ASN A 55 -5.59 13.08 -32.25
N ARG A 56 -6.64 13.22 -31.43
CA ARG A 56 -7.79 14.08 -31.77
C ARG A 56 -7.37 15.54 -31.91
N TYR A 57 -6.56 16.05 -30.99
CA TYR A 57 -6.02 17.41 -31.05
C TYR A 57 -5.19 17.64 -32.31
N ARG A 58 -4.26 16.74 -32.63
CA ARG A 58 -3.40 16.84 -33.83
C ARG A 58 -4.19 16.85 -35.13
N ASN A 59 -5.32 16.14 -35.16
CA ASN A 59 -6.22 16.08 -36.31
C ASN A 59 -7.30 17.19 -36.28
N GLY A 60 -7.25 18.12 -35.31
CA GLY A 60 -8.19 19.24 -35.20
C GLY A 60 -9.60 18.88 -34.69
N TYR A 61 -9.81 17.66 -34.21
CA TYR A 61 -11.11 17.19 -33.72
C TYR A 61 -11.42 17.58 -32.27
N SER A 62 -10.42 18.03 -31.50
CA SER A 62 -10.58 18.36 -30.09
C SER A 62 -9.70 19.53 -29.65
N SER A 63 -10.08 20.18 -28.55
CA SER A 63 -9.29 21.24 -27.92
C SER A 63 -8.03 20.67 -27.27
N TYR A 64 -6.99 21.50 -27.11
CA TYR A 64 -5.82 21.14 -26.31
C TYR A 64 -6.16 20.92 -24.82
N LEU A 65 -7.28 21.49 -24.34
CA LEU A 65 -7.76 21.26 -22.97
C LEU A 65 -8.03 19.77 -22.69
N ASP A 66 -8.51 19.02 -23.67
CA ASP A 66 -8.76 17.58 -23.51
C ASP A 66 -7.46 16.79 -23.35
N VAL A 67 -6.37 17.26 -23.98
CA VAL A 67 -5.02 16.70 -23.79
C VAL A 67 -4.53 16.99 -22.38
N LEU A 68 -4.69 18.22 -21.91
CA LEU A 68 -4.25 18.62 -20.57
C LEU A 68 -5.01 17.86 -19.47
N ASP A 69 -6.32 17.66 -19.65
CA ASP A 69 -7.14 16.89 -18.71
C ASP A 69 -6.72 15.41 -18.67
N ALA A 70 -6.48 14.80 -19.83
CA ALA A 70 -5.96 13.43 -19.90
C ALA A 70 -4.55 13.30 -19.28
N GLN A 71 -3.67 14.29 -19.48
CA GLN A 71 -2.35 14.33 -18.83
C GLN A 71 -2.48 14.44 -17.30
N ARG A 72 -3.35 15.32 -16.82
CA ARG A 72 -3.59 15.50 -15.39
C ARG A 72 -4.11 14.21 -14.75
N THR A 73 -5.05 13.54 -15.42
CA THR A 73 -5.59 12.25 -14.98
C THR A 73 -4.49 11.20 -14.90
N LEU A 74 -3.70 11.02 -15.96
CA LEU A 74 -2.57 10.09 -15.96
C LEU A 74 -1.58 10.36 -14.83
N PHE A 75 -1.18 11.63 -14.67
CA PHE A 75 -0.24 12.01 -13.61
C PHE A 75 -0.81 11.71 -12.20
N SER A 76 -2.09 11.97 -11.98
CA SER A 76 -2.73 11.66 -10.70
C SER A 76 -2.80 10.16 -10.42
N THR A 77 -3.05 9.34 -11.44
CA THR A 77 -3.04 7.87 -11.32
C THR A 77 -1.63 7.36 -11.01
N GLN A 78 -0.62 7.90 -11.69
CA GLN A 78 0.78 7.55 -11.44
C GLN A 78 1.22 7.88 -10.00
N LEU A 79 0.79 9.02 -9.48
CA LEU A 79 1.04 9.39 -8.08
C LEU A 79 0.39 8.37 -7.12
N SER A 80 -0.85 7.98 -7.39
CA SER A 80 -1.55 6.95 -6.59
C SER A 80 -0.83 5.59 -6.63
N VAL A 81 -0.33 5.16 -7.79
CA VAL A 81 0.47 3.93 -7.92
C VAL A 81 1.70 3.99 -7.02
N VAL A 82 2.43 5.10 -7.03
CA VAL A 82 3.63 5.28 -6.18
C VAL A 82 3.26 5.27 -4.69
N GLN A 83 2.17 5.94 -4.32
CA GLN A 83 1.71 5.98 -2.94
C GLN A 83 1.30 4.60 -2.41
N VAL A 84 0.56 3.82 -3.21
CA VAL A 84 0.17 2.46 -2.81
C VAL A 84 1.37 1.51 -2.76
N LYS A 85 2.34 1.65 -3.67
CA LYS A 85 3.62 0.93 -3.56
C LYS A 85 4.34 1.23 -2.24
N ASN A 86 4.37 2.50 -1.83
CA ASN A 86 4.96 2.89 -0.55
C ASN A 86 4.22 2.26 0.64
N ASN A 87 2.89 2.30 0.64
CA ASN A 87 2.07 1.68 1.68
C ASN A 87 2.27 0.16 1.76
N LEU A 88 2.40 -0.51 0.62
CA LEU A 88 2.70 -1.94 0.56
C LEU A 88 4.06 -2.26 1.21
N LEU A 89 5.09 -1.46 0.93
CA LEU A 89 6.41 -1.62 1.55
C LEU A 89 6.36 -1.37 3.06
N LEU A 90 5.61 -0.37 3.52
CA LEU A 90 5.42 -0.11 4.94
C LEU A 90 4.71 -1.28 5.63
N ALA A 91 3.66 -1.85 5.02
CA ALA A 91 2.97 -3.02 5.55
C ALA A 91 3.88 -4.26 5.63
N GLN A 92 4.80 -4.43 4.68
CA GLN A 92 5.82 -5.47 4.73
C GLN A 92 6.83 -5.26 5.86
N ILE A 93 7.24 -4.02 6.12
CA ILE A 93 8.10 -3.65 7.26
C ILE A 93 7.36 -3.90 8.58
N ASP A 94 6.08 -3.56 8.67
CA ASP A 94 5.25 -3.83 9.85
C ASP A 94 5.09 -5.33 10.11
N LEU A 95 4.88 -6.13 9.08
CA LEU A 95 4.87 -7.59 9.20
C LEU A 95 6.22 -8.10 9.73
N TYR A 96 7.32 -7.62 9.18
CA TYR A 96 8.66 -7.99 9.64
C TYR A 96 8.85 -7.68 11.14
N ARG A 97 8.41 -6.49 11.58
CA ARG A 97 8.43 -6.08 12.99
C ARG A 97 7.52 -6.96 13.86
N ALA A 98 6.29 -7.24 13.43
CA ALA A 98 5.32 -8.03 14.16
C ALA A 98 5.75 -9.50 14.34
N LEU A 99 6.51 -10.04 13.37
CA LEU A 99 7.12 -11.37 13.45
C LEU A 99 8.37 -11.42 14.35
N GLY A 100 8.75 -10.30 14.98
CA GLY A 100 9.88 -10.21 15.89
C GLY A 100 11.17 -9.67 15.26
N GLY A 101 11.07 -8.94 14.14
CA GLY A 101 12.16 -8.13 13.59
C GLY A 101 13.42 -8.91 13.21
N GLY A 102 13.30 -10.22 12.95
CA GLY A 102 14.42 -11.12 12.72
C GLY A 102 15.33 -11.28 13.93
N TRP A 103 14.83 -11.87 15.03
CA TRP A 103 15.57 -12.41 16.19
C TRP A 103 17.02 -11.90 16.37
N SER A 104 17.18 -10.58 16.49
CA SER A 104 18.34 -9.95 17.11
C SER A 104 17.82 -9.20 18.32
N ASP A 105 17.27 -9.99 19.25
CA ASP A 105 17.53 -9.70 20.64
C ASP A 105 19.04 -9.87 20.83
N SER A 106 19.79 -8.82 20.46
CA SER A 106 21.02 -8.52 21.15
C SER A 106 20.63 -8.32 22.61
N SER A 107 20.53 -9.44 23.32
CA SER A 107 20.90 -9.56 24.72
C SER A 107 22.40 -9.26 24.81
N GLY A 108 22.74 -8.01 24.46
CA GLY A 108 24.00 -7.38 24.75
C GLY A 108 23.84 -6.70 26.10
N SER A 109 24.68 -7.15 27.05
CA SER A 109 24.85 -6.77 28.46
C SER A 109 23.98 -7.50 29.47
#